data_AF-A0AB38X8Z1-F1
#
_entry.id   AF-A0AB38X8Z1-F1
#
_cell.length_a   1.000
_cell.length_b   1.000
_cell.length_c   1.000
_cell.angle_alpha   90.00
_cell.angle_beta   90.00
_cell.angle_gamma   90.00
#
_symmetry.space_group_name_H-M   'P 1'
#
loop_
_entity.id
_entity.type
_entity.pdbx_description
1 polymer ?
#
loop_
_entity_poly.entity_id
_entity_poly.type
_entity_poly.pdbx_seq_one_letter_code
_entity_poly.pdbx_strand_id
1 'polypeptide(L)'
;MSNKNRKPVQIDSDEEGKYFDSLFAKESTNEEKQSKKNQETEPTQIQEPRLQQFEKIRDYYKNDKSQKQYSIYLPESIQKMIKRHAILEDKSFSQVAKELFLDHYLSNSEIKSAYNDDYDRRNGLKP
;
A
#
# COMPACT_ATOMS: atom_id res chain seq x y z
N MET A 1 -44.20 41.15 -13.36
CA MET A 1 -42.76 40.78 -13.47
C MET A 1 -42.01 41.56 -12.40
N SER A 2 -41.41 40.89 -11.42
CA SER A 2 -40.74 41.54 -10.27
C SER A 2 -39.23 41.41 -10.42
N ASN A 3 -38.54 42.54 -10.62
CA ASN A 3 -37.08 42.63 -10.67
C ASN A 3 -36.51 42.58 -9.25
N LYS A 4 -35.85 41.48 -8.89
CA LYS A 4 -35.03 41.40 -7.68
C LYS A 4 -33.60 41.83 -8.01
N ASN A 5 -33.27 43.08 -7.70
CA ASN A 5 -31.89 43.58 -7.69
C ASN A 5 -31.10 42.79 -6.63
N ARG A 6 -30.26 41.85 -7.05
CA ARG A 6 -29.26 41.22 -6.17
C ARG A 6 -28.04 42.14 -6.13
N LYS A 7 -27.71 42.66 -4.95
CA LYS A 7 -26.41 43.33 -4.73
C LYS A 7 -25.31 42.27 -4.68
N PRO A 8 -24.12 42.53 -5.23
CA PRO A 8 -22.99 41.62 -5.11
C PRO A 8 -22.57 41.51 -3.65
N VAL A 9 -22.36 40.28 -3.18
CA VAL A 9 -21.73 40.02 -1.88
C VAL A 9 -20.25 40.36 -2.04
N GLN A 10 -19.76 41.32 -1.26
CA GLN A 10 -18.32 41.57 -1.16
C GLN A 10 -17.76 40.50 -0.23
N ILE A 11 -17.04 39.55 -0.80
CA ILE A 11 -16.30 38.54 -0.06
C ILE A 11 -14.88 39.09 0.02
N ASP A 12 -14.49 39.54 1.20
CA ASP A 12 -13.11 39.98 1.47
C ASP A 12 -12.24 38.71 1.54
N SER A 13 -11.67 38.35 0.39
CA SER A 13 -10.88 37.13 0.17
C SER A 13 -9.73 36.93 1.14
N ASP A 14 -9.24 38.02 1.74
CA ASP A 14 -8.06 38.04 2.60
C ASP A 14 -8.37 37.58 4.03
N GLU A 15 -9.62 37.73 4.49
CA GLU A 15 -10.03 37.26 5.83
C GLU A 15 -10.44 35.78 5.79
N GLU A 16 -11.19 35.36 4.76
CA GLU A 16 -11.58 33.95 4.61
C GLU A 16 -10.36 33.04 4.37
N GLY A 17 -9.36 33.49 3.60
CA GLY A 17 -8.14 32.73 3.35
C GLY A 17 -7.34 32.43 4.63
N LYS A 18 -7.25 33.38 5.56
CA LYS A 18 -6.53 33.21 6.83
C LYS A 18 -7.24 32.26 7.79
N TYR A 19 -8.57 32.26 7.78
CA TYR A 19 -9.37 31.30 8.53
C TYR A 19 -9.17 29.88 7.99
N PHE A 20 -9.17 29.71 6.67
CA PHE A 20 -8.92 28.41 6.03
C PHE A 20 -7.52 27.85 6.33
N ASP A 21 -6.47 28.67 6.25
CA ASP A 21 -5.10 28.22 6.56
C ASP A 21 -4.93 27.80 8.02
N SER A 22 -5.66 28.46 8.94
CA SER A 22 -5.61 28.16 10.38
C SER A 22 -6.27 26.82 10.73
N LEU A 23 -7.19 26.31 9.91
CA LEU A 23 -7.84 25.00 10.10
C LEU A 23 -6.92 23.82 9.80
N PHE A 24 -5.88 24.02 8.99
CA PHE A 24 -4.91 22.98 8.61
C PHE A 24 -3.52 23.21 9.19
N ALA A 25 -3.30 24.32 9.88
CA ALA A 25 -2.11 24.56 10.67
C ALA A 25 -2.08 23.55 11.82
N LYS A 26 -1.27 22.49 11.67
CA LYS A 26 -1.00 21.53 12.74
C LYS A 26 -0.44 22.28 13.95
N GLU A 27 -1.14 22.20 15.07
CA GLU A 27 -0.58 22.52 16.38
C GLU A 27 0.70 21.70 16.58
N SER A 28 1.85 22.38 16.57
CA SER A 28 3.11 21.77 16.97
C SER A 28 3.11 21.64 18.48
N THR A 29 2.57 20.53 18.98
CA THR A 29 2.77 20.09 20.36
C THR A 29 4.26 19.81 20.56
N ASN A 30 4.90 20.77 21.22
CA ASN A 30 6.18 20.59 21.89
C ASN A 30 5.98 19.58 23.01
N GLU A 31 6.43 18.34 22.82
CA GLU A 31 6.78 17.46 23.92
C GLU A 31 8.22 16.95 23.73
N GLU A 32 9.06 17.50 24.61
CA GLU A 32 10.20 16.87 25.28
C GLU A 32 11.33 16.26 24.44
N LYS A 33 12.37 17.08 24.31
CA LYS A 33 13.76 16.63 24.24
C LYS A 33 14.10 15.79 25.48
N GLN A 34 14.21 14.47 25.31
CA GLN A 34 15.03 13.64 26.19
C GLN A 34 16.13 12.95 25.39
N SER A 35 17.34 13.48 25.60
CA SER A 35 18.61 12.90 25.23
C SER A 35 18.77 11.50 25.82
N LYS A 36 18.82 10.46 24.98
CA LYS A 36 19.41 9.16 25.33
C LYS A 36 20.58 8.87 24.41
N LYS A 37 21.75 9.15 24.99
CA LYS A 37 23.07 8.57 24.77
C LYS A 37 23.05 7.31 23.88
N ASN A 38 23.66 7.44 22.71
CA ASN A 38 24.03 6.33 21.83
C ASN A 38 24.76 5.26 22.64
N GLN A 39 24.14 4.10 22.80
CA GLN A 39 24.85 2.84 22.94
C GLN A 39 24.73 2.17 21.58
N GLU A 40 25.87 1.88 20.97
CA GLU A 40 25.98 0.98 19.82
C GLU A 40 25.45 -0.38 20.25
N THR A 41 24.17 -0.62 20.02
CA THR A 41 23.63 -1.96 19.91
C THR A 41 23.88 -2.40 18.48
N GLU A 42 24.76 -3.38 18.32
CA GLU A 42 24.75 -4.34 17.21
C GLU A 42 23.31 -4.52 16.70
N PRO A 43 23.04 -4.51 15.38
CA PRO A 43 21.71 -4.81 14.91
C PRO A 43 21.43 -6.28 15.25
N THR A 44 20.82 -6.53 16.39
CA THR A 44 20.17 -7.79 16.70
C THR A 44 19.19 -8.00 15.57
N GLN A 45 19.57 -8.80 14.58
CA GLN A 45 18.68 -9.24 13.52
C GLN A 45 17.52 -9.93 14.24
N ILE A 46 16.41 -9.20 14.37
CA ILE A 46 15.15 -9.76 14.82
C ILE A 46 14.77 -10.73 13.69
N GLN A 47 15.18 -11.99 13.84
CA GLN A 47 14.79 -13.03 12.90
C GLN A 47 13.27 -13.12 12.99
N GLU A 48 12.60 -12.71 11.92
CA GLU A 48 11.15 -12.85 11.83
C GLU A 48 10.79 -14.32 12.02
N PRO A 49 9.74 -14.68 12.78
CA PRO A 49 9.37 -16.08 12.93
C PRO A 49 8.94 -16.68 11.58
N ARG A 50 9.58 -17.76 11.14
CA ARG A 50 9.25 -18.47 9.89
C ARG A 50 7.80 -18.98 9.91
N LEU A 51 7.02 -18.60 8.91
CA LEU A 51 5.66 -19.11 8.74
C LEU A 51 5.70 -20.58 8.31
N GLN A 52 5.02 -21.46 9.06
CA GLN A 52 4.94 -22.89 8.74
C GLN A 52 3.65 -23.28 8.02
N GLN A 53 2.55 -22.57 8.32
CA GLN A 53 1.22 -22.84 7.79
C GLN A 53 1.05 -22.22 6.40
N PHE A 54 0.54 -23.01 5.46
CA PHE A 54 0.37 -22.58 4.07
C PHE A 54 -0.58 -21.37 3.93
N GLU A 55 -1.71 -21.37 4.66
CA GLU A 55 -2.68 -20.28 4.62
C GLU A 55 -2.02 -18.94 4.98
N LYS A 56 -1.19 -18.93 6.03
CA LYS A 56 -0.45 -17.74 6.45
C LYS A 56 0.58 -17.30 5.41
N ILE A 57 1.22 -18.23 4.72
CA ILE A 57 2.16 -17.92 3.64
C ILE A 57 1.42 -17.31 2.44
N ARG A 58 0.25 -17.86 2.09
CA ARG A 58 -0.60 -17.31 1.02
C ARG A 58 -1.10 -15.91 1.36
N ASP A 59 -1.53 -15.69 2.59
CA ASP A 59 -1.99 -14.39 3.08
C ASP A 59 -0.84 -13.38 3.17
N TYR A 60 0.36 -13.82 3.56
CA TYR A 60 1.57 -13.02 3.48
C TYR A 60 1.77 -12.51 2.06
N TYR A 61 1.76 -13.40 1.07
CA TYR A 61 1.90 -12.98 -0.31
C TYR A 61 0.78 -12.05 -0.74
N LYS A 62 -0.50 -12.33 -0.43
CA LYS A 62 -1.63 -11.46 -0.81
C LYS A 62 -1.47 -10.03 -0.30
N ASN A 63 -1.02 -9.87 0.95
CA ASN A 63 -0.88 -8.57 1.63
C ASN A 63 0.47 -7.89 1.41
N ASP A 64 1.44 -8.58 0.80
CA ASP A 64 2.77 -8.02 0.59
C ASP A 64 2.73 -6.78 -0.32
N LYS A 65 3.37 -5.71 0.17
CA LYS A 65 3.51 -4.41 -0.50
C LYS A 65 4.79 -4.32 -1.32
N SER A 66 5.74 -5.23 -1.11
CA SER A 66 6.94 -5.32 -1.95
C SER A 66 6.54 -5.81 -3.34
N GLN A 67 6.52 -4.91 -4.31
CA GLN A 67 6.08 -5.21 -5.67
C GLN A 67 7.16 -4.85 -6.68
N LYS A 68 7.34 -5.74 -7.65
CA LYS A 68 8.15 -5.49 -8.85
C LYS A 68 7.21 -5.30 -10.04
N GLN A 69 7.49 -4.30 -10.87
CA GLN A 69 6.69 -4.02 -12.05
C GLN A 69 7.03 -5.00 -13.17
N TYR A 70 6.00 -5.58 -13.79
CA TYR A 70 6.11 -6.45 -14.96
C TYR A 70 5.20 -5.92 -16.07
N SER A 71 5.65 -6.02 -17.32
CA SER A 71 4.86 -5.67 -18.51
C SER A 71 4.57 -6.92 -19.31
N ILE A 72 3.30 -7.12 -19.67
CA ILE A 72 2.84 -8.26 -20.47
C ILE A 72 2.05 -7.74 -21.67
N TYR A 73 2.19 -8.42 -22.81
CA TYR A 73 1.40 -8.15 -24.01
C TYR A 73 0.16 -9.03 -24.01
N LEU A 74 -1.01 -8.42 -24.19
CA LEU A 74 -2.31 -9.10 -24.24
C LEU A 74 -3.11 -8.57 -25.43
N PRO A 75 -3.95 -9.40 -26.08
CA PRO A 75 -4.94 -8.91 -27.02
C PRO A 75 -5.88 -7.88 -26.37
N GLU A 76 -6.26 -6.85 -27.12
CA GLU A 76 -7.07 -5.72 -26.61
C GLU A 76 -8.42 -6.18 -26.03
N SER A 77 -9.06 -7.16 -26.68
CA SER A 77 -10.34 -7.73 -26.22
C SER A 77 -10.23 -8.32 -24.82
N ILE A 78 -9.18 -9.11 -24.58
CA ILE A 78 -8.90 -9.73 -23.28
C ILE A 78 -8.53 -8.67 -22.24
N GLN A 79 -7.70 -7.70 -22.62
CA GLN A 79 -7.31 -6.60 -21.73
C GLN A 79 -8.53 -5.82 -21.22
N LYS A 80 -9.48 -5.49 -22.10
CA LYS A 80 -10.72 -4.80 -21.74
C LYS A 80 -11.59 -5.64 -20.79
N MET A 81 -11.72 -6.93 -21.06
CA MET A 81 -12.48 -7.84 -20.19
C MET A 81 -11.89 -7.90 -18.78
N ILE A 82 -10.58 -8.12 -18.66
CA ILE A 82 -9.94 -8.23 -17.34
C ILE A 82 -10.05 -6.91 -16.57
N LYS A 83 -9.83 -5.77 -17.24
CA LYS A 83 -10.03 -4.44 -16.61
C LYS A 83 -11.44 -4.26 -16.08
N ARG A 84 -12.47 -4.69 -16.83
CA ARG A 84 -13.87 -4.60 -16.40
C ARG A 84 -14.12 -5.44 -15.15
N HIS A 85 -13.62 -6.67 -15.10
CA HIS A 85 -13.75 -7.52 -13.92
C HIS A 85 -13.03 -6.93 -12.71
N ALA A 86 -11.81 -6.43 -12.90
CA ALA A 86 -11.04 -5.79 -11.83
C ALA A 86 -11.78 -4.58 -11.21
N ILE A 87 -12.42 -3.75 -12.05
CA ILE A 87 -13.25 -2.62 -11.58
C ILE A 87 -14.45 -3.10 -10.76
N LEU A 88 -15.11 -4.20 -11.17
CA LEU A 88 -16.27 -4.74 -10.44
C LEU A 88 -15.89 -5.26 -9.06
N GLU A 89 -14.68 -5.77 -8.89
CA GLU A 89 -14.16 -6.27 -7.62
C GLU A 89 -13.42 -5.21 -6.79
N ASP A 90 -13.37 -3.96 -7.25
CA ASP A 90 -12.57 -2.88 -6.64
C ASP A 90 -11.08 -3.24 -6.44
N LYS A 91 -10.53 -4.01 -7.39
CA LYS A 91 -9.15 -4.48 -7.37
C LYS A 91 -8.35 -3.90 -8.54
N SER A 92 -7.04 -3.77 -8.33
CA SER A 92 -6.13 -3.47 -9.44
C SER A 92 -5.90 -4.71 -10.32
N PHE A 93 -5.55 -4.51 -11.59
CA PHE A 93 -5.16 -5.60 -12.49
C PHE A 93 -4.05 -6.46 -11.90
N SER A 94 -3.05 -5.84 -11.27
CA SER A 94 -1.95 -6.53 -10.60
C SER A 94 -2.43 -7.41 -9.46
N GLN A 95 -3.42 -6.95 -8.67
CA GLN A 95 -3.98 -7.71 -7.57
C GLN A 95 -4.76 -8.94 -8.08
N VAL A 96 -5.57 -8.77 -9.13
CA VAL A 96 -6.29 -9.88 -9.76
C VAL A 96 -5.33 -10.92 -10.33
N ALA A 97 -4.29 -10.49 -11.04
CA ALA A 97 -3.27 -11.39 -11.57
C ALA A 97 -2.53 -12.14 -10.46
N LYS A 98 -2.17 -11.44 -9.39
CA LYS A 98 -1.50 -12.01 -8.20
C LYS A 98 -2.35 -13.09 -7.54
N GLU A 99 -3.65 -12.82 -7.34
CA GLU A 99 -4.59 -13.80 -6.79
C GLU A 99 -4.73 -15.02 -7.70
N LEU A 100 -4.87 -14.82 -9.02
CA LEU A 100 -4.92 -15.91 -9.99
C LEU A 100 -3.66 -16.79 -9.94
N PHE A 101 -2.48 -16.19 -9.81
CA PHE A 101 -1.24 -16.97 -9.72
C PHE A 101 -1.18 -17.81 -8.45
N LEU A 102 -1.57 -17.25 -7.31
CA LEU A 102 -1.55 -17.95 -6.02
C LEU A 102 -2.65 -19.01 -5.89
N ASP A 103 -3.77 -18.82 -6.58
CA ASP A 103 -4.97 -19.63 -6.38
C ASP A 103 -5.10 -20.75 -7.41
N HIS A 104 -4.60 -20.54 -8.63
CA HIS A 104 -4.83 -21.45 -9.75
C HIS A 104 -3.57 -21.86 -10.54
N TYR A 105 -2.51 -21.05 -10.53
CA TYR A 105 -1.33 -21.33 -11.34
C TYR A 105 -0.24 -22.09 -10.58
N LEU A 106 0.09 -21.63 -9.37
CA LEU A 106 1.14 -22.22 -8.54
C LEU A 106 0.56 -23.27 -7.60
N SER A 107 1.29 -24.36 -7.42
CA SER A 107 0.99 -25.37 -6.40
C SER A 107 1.35 -24.87 -5.01
N ASN A 108 0.70 -25.44 -3.98
CA ASN A 108 0.99 -25.12 -2.59
C ASN A 108 2.47 -25.37 -2.23
N SER A 109 3.08 -26.40 -2.83
CA SER A 109 4.50 -26.71 -2.66
C SER A 109 5.42 -25.64 -3.24
N GLU A 110 5.12 -25.15 -4.44
CA GLU A 110 5.94 -24.10 -5.10
C GLU A 110 5.88 -22.79 -4.34
N ILE A 111 4.68 -22.39 -3.89
CA ILE A 111 4.49 -21.19 -3.08
C ILE A 111 5.25 -21.31 -1.75
N LYS A 112 5.20 -22.47 -1.10
CA LYS A 112 5.91 -22.71 0.16
C LYS A 112 7.44 -22.70 -0.05
N SER A 113 7.92 -23.29 -1.14
CA SER A 113 9.34 -23.25 -1.50
C SER A 113 9.80 -21.81 -1.74
N ALA A 114 9.08 -21.04 -2.56
CA ALA A 114 9.41 -19.65 -2.84
C ALA A 114 9.45 -18.79 -1.57
N TYR A 115 8.53 -19.02 -0.63
CA TYR A 115 8.54 -18.31 0.66
C TYR A 115 9.75 -18.66 1.50
N ASN A 116 10.09 -19.95 1.55
CA ASN A 116 11.24 -20.45 2.27
C ASN A 116 12.55 -19.85 1.71
N ASP A 117 12.73 -19.90 0.39
CA ASP A 117 13.91 -19.36 -0.28
C ASP A 117 14.06 -17.85 -0.05
N ASP A 118 12.95 -17.11 -0.08
CA ASP A 118 12.99 -15.67 0.16
C ASP A 118 13.20 -15.34 1.64
N TYR A 119 12.61 -16.10 2.56
CA TYR A 119 12.87 -15.99 3.99
C TYR A 119 14.34 -16.26 4.32
N ASP A 120 14.91 -17.33 3.77
CA ASP A 120 16.30 -17.72 4.00
C ASP A 120 17.24 -16.64 3.44
N ARG A 121 16.94 -16.10 2.24
CA ARG A 121 17.64 -14.94 1.65
C ARG A 121 17.59 -13.69 2.52
N ARG A 122 16.41 -13.29 3.03
CA ARG A 122 16.24 -12.09 3.88
C ARG A 122 16.96 -12.20 5.22
N ASN A 123 17.10 -13.41 5.74
CA ASN A 123 17.76 -13.70 7.01
C ASN A 123 19.23 -14.13 6.86
N GLY A 124 19.80 -14.05 5.65
CA GLY A 124 21.20 -14.41 5.41
C GLY A 124 21.53 -15.88 5.63
N LEU A 125 20.52 -16.75 5.66
CA LEU A 125 20.69 -18.19 5.70
C LEU A 125 21.03 -18.64 4.27
N LYS A 126 22.19 -19.30 4.09
CA LYS A 126 22.53 -19.87 2.78
C LYS A 126 21.47 -20.91 2.39
N PRO A 127 21.08 -20.97 1.10
CA PRO A 127 20.13 -21.96 0.61
C PRO A 127 20.67 -23.39 0.76
#